data_AF-A0A7Z1HPA8-F1
#
_entry.id   AF-A0A7Z1HPA8-F1
#
_cell.length_a   1.000
_cell.length_b   1.000
_cell.length_c   1.000
_cell.angle_alpha   90.00
_cell.angle_beta   90.00
_cell.angle_gamma   90.00
#
_symmetry.space_group_name_H-M   'P 1'
#
loop_
_entity.id
_entity.type
_entity.pdbx_description
1 polymer ?
#
loop_
_entity_poly.entity_id
_entity_poly.type
_entity_poly.pdbx_seq_one_letter_code
_entity_poly.pdbx_strand_id
1 'polypeptide(L)'
;YILQDRRKVRNAKKNDYLFVTYKSGPTLGNPISKGGYHKIFSVVRSISPQLYAATGHSLRHTWNRKFSERMDAMNEQVSEERQEQLRSYLMGWRDGSGTAATYNKRFIRQKGFEAALALQAGNGTSLPEDFKDDHE
;
A
#
# COMPACT_ATOMS: atom_id res chain seq x y z
N TYR A 1 -20.11 11.68 -1.76
CA TYR A 1 -20.37 10.27 -1.42
C TYR A 1 -21.37 10.06 -0.27
N ILE A 2 -20.98 10.10 1.02
CA ILE A 2 -21.86 9.64 2.12
C ILE A 2 -23.16 10.46 2.22
N LEU A 3 -23.03 11.78 2.32
CA LEU A 3 -24.16 12.69 2.52
C LEU A 3 -25.02 12.87 1.27
N GLN A 4 -24.41 12.70 0.08
CA GLN A 4 -25.01 13.08 -1.20
C GLN A 4 -25.51 11.88 -2.02
N ASP A 5 -24.72 10.81 -2.10
CA ASP A 5 -24.93 9.70 -3.04
C ASP A 5 -25.47 8.47 -2.30
N ARG A 6 -24.70 7.98 -1.31
CA ARG A 6 -25.02 6.77 -0.55
C ARG A 6 -26.36 6.90 0.19
N ARG A 7 -26.67 8.09 0.72
CA ARG A 7 -27.94 8.36 1.42
C ARG A 7 -29.18 8.09 0.56
N LYS A 8 -29.07 8.23 -0.77
CA LYS A 8 -30.19 8.06 -1.72
C LYS A 8 -30.40 6.59 -2.11
N VAL A 9 -29.48 5.69 -1.77
CA VAL A 9 -29.53 4.28 -2.15
C VAL A 9 -30.44 3.49 -1.21
N ARG A 10 -31.46 2.85 -1.77
CA ARG A 10 -32.34 1.93 -1.04
C ARG A 10 -31.51 0.83 -0.36
N ASN A 11 -31.84 0.48 0.88
CA ASN A 11 -31.15 -0.50 1.73
C ASN A 11 -29.72 -0.16 2.18
N ALA A 12 -29.10 0.95 1.74
CA ALA A 12 -27.73 1.28 2.16
C ALA A 12 -27.59 1.52 3.67
N LYS A 13 -28.67 1.90 4.37
CA LYS A 13 -28.68 2.07 5.84
C LYS A 13 -28.91 0.77 6.62
N LYS A 14 -29.16 -0.36 5.96
CA LYS A 14 -29.45 -1.66 6.60
C LYS A 14 -28.18 -2.48 6.92
N ASN A 15 -27.01 -1.88 6.78
CA ASN A 15 -25.72 -2.51 7.03
C ASN A 15 -24.68 -1.43 7.39
N ASP A 16 -23.62 -1.86 8.07
CA ASP A 16 -22.57 -0.97 8.57
C ASP A 16 -21.46 -0.68 7.54
N TYR A 17 -21.57 -1.23 6.31
CA TYR A 17 -20.53 -1.11 5.30
C TYR A 17 -20.63 0.21 4.52
N LEU A 18 -19.52 0.94 4.42
CA LEU A 18 -19.48 2.22 3.70
C LEU A 18 -19.77 2.07 2.19
N PHE A 19 -19.17 1.08 1.54
CA PHE A 19 -19.34 0.83 0.11
C PHE A 19 -20.44 -0.19 -0.15
N VAL A 20 -21.43 0.22 -0.93
CA VAL A 20 -22.63 -0.57 -1.24
C VAL A 20 -22.83 -0.69 -2.75
N THR A 21 -23.63 -1.65 -3.16
CA THR A 21 -23.96 -1.90 -4.57
C THR A 21 -25.04 -0.92 -5.06
N TYR A 22 -24.77 -0.23 -6.17
CA TYR A 22 -25.70 0.73 -6.81
C TYR A 22 -26.51 0.12 -7.96
N LYS A 23 -26.11 -1.06 -8.44
CA LYS A 23 -26.84 -1.77 -9.50
C LYS A 23 -28.26 -2.09 -9.04
N SER A 24 -29.25 -1.65 -9.81
CA SER A 24 -30.65 -2.00 -9.60
C SER A 24 -30.84 -3.51 -9.59
N GLY A 25 -31.58 -4.01 -8.60
CA GLY A 25 -31.86 -5.43 -8.43
C GLY A 25 -31.91 -5.85 -6.96
N PRO A 26 -31.89 -7.17 -6.69
CA PRO A 26 -32.00 -7.72 -5.33
C PRO A 26 -30.85 -7.29 -4.41
N THR A 27 -29.67 -6.98 -4.96
CA THR A 27 -28.48 -6.60 -4.19
C THR A 27 -28.32 -5.10 -3.98
N LEU A 28 -29.27 -4.28 -4.44
CA LEU A 28 -29.21 -2.81 -4.29
C LEU A 28 -29.09 -2.42 -2.81
N GLY A 29 -28.03 -1.69 -2.47
CA GLY A 29 -27.71 -1.24 -1.12
C GLY A 29 -26.98 -2.27 -0.25
N ASN A 30 -26.76 -3.50 -0.72
CA ASN A 30 -25.95 -4.48 -0.01
C ASN A 30 -24.47 -4.12 -0.08
N PRO A 31 -23.63 -4.61 0.86
CA PRO A 31 -22.18 -4.46 0.77
C PRO A 31 -21.65 -4.94 -0.58
N ILE A 32 -20.59 -4.30 -1.07
CA ILE A 32 -19.94 -4.77 -2.29
C ILE A 32 -19.38 -6.18 -2.11
N SER A 33 -19.50 -7.02 -3.12
CA SER A 33 -18.89 -8.34 -3.12
C SER A 33 -17.40 -8.26 -3.43
N LYS A 34 -16.65 -9.34 -3.14
CA LYS A 34 -15.24 -9.48 -3.58
C LYS A 34 -15.09 -9.31 -5.10
N GLY A 35 -16.06 -9.81 -5.88
CA GLY A 35 -16.09 -9.61 -7.33
C GLY A 35 -16.30 -8.14 -7.72
N GLY A 36 -17.20 -7.43 -7.04
CA GLY A 36 -17.39 -5.99 -7.22
C GLY A 36 -16.13 -5.19 -6.90
N TYR A 37 -15.44 -5.54 -5.82
CA TYR A 37 -14.14 -4.97 -5.47
C TYR A 37 -13.07 -5.20 -6.55
N HIS A 38 -12.93 -6.42 -7.07
CA HIS A 38 -12.00 -6.70 -8.17
C HIS A 38 -12.39 -5.96 -9.46
N LYS A 39 -13.69 -5.76 -9.70
CA LYS A 39 -14.17 -5.00 -10.86
C LYS A 39 -13.75 -3.53 -10.79
N ILE A 40 -13.76 -2.91 -9.60
CA ILE A 40 -13.23 -1.54 -9.42
C ILE A 40 -11.78 -1.48 -9.90
N PHE A 41 -10.91 -2.40 -9.47
CA PHE A 41 -9.52 -2.43 -9.92
C PHE A 41 -9.38 -2.80 -11.41
N SER A 42 -10.29 -3.59 -11.97
CA SER A 42 -10.31 -3.81 -13.43
C SER A 42 -10.58 -2.52 -14.20
N VAL A 43 -11.49 -1.66 -13.71
CA VAL A 43 -11.75 -0.34 -14.33
C VAL A 43 -10.56 0.59 -14.15
N VAL A 44 -9.94 0.62 -12.97
CA VAL A 44 -8.73 1.44 -12.75
C VAL A 44 -7.59 1.02 -13.69
N ARG A 45 -7.36 -0.28 -13.82
CA ARG A 45 -6.32 -0.85 -14.70
C ARG A 45 -6.54 -0.52 -16.17
N SER A 46 -7.78 -0.34 -16.61
CA SER A 46 -8.09 -0.04 -18.02
C SER A 46 -7.87 1.43 -18.40
N ILE A 47 -7.65 2.33 -17.43
CA ILE A 47 -7.49 3.78 -17.72
C ILE A 47 -6.13 4.07 -18.35
N SER A 48 -5.07 3.37 -17.93
CA SER A 48 -3.72 3.60 -18.43
C SER A 48 -2.84 2.35 -18.28
N PRO A 49 -1.90 2.09 -19.22
CA PRO A 49 -0.89 1.06 -19.08
C PRO A 49 -0.08 1.14 -17.77
N GLN A 50 0.19 2.36 -17.26
CA GLN A 50 0.94 2.51 -16.00
C GLN A 50 0.20 1.94 -14.79
N LEU A 51 -1.13 1.79 -14.89
CA LEU A 51 -1.96 1.27 -13.81
C LEU A 51 -2.22 -0.23 -13.94
N TYR A 52 -1.70 -0.92 -14.95
CA TYR A 52 -2.02 -2.32 -15.25
C TYR A 52 -1.77 -3.28 -14.06
N ALA A 53 -0.72 -3.05 -13.28
CA ALA A 53 -0.39 -3.85 -12.10
C ALA A 53 -1.13 -3.40 -10.81
N ALA A 54 -1.98 -2.37 -10.87
CA ALA A 54 -2.66 -1.84 -9.71
C ALA A 54 -3.67 -2.84 -9.13
N THR A 55 -3.50 -3.15 -7.85
CA THR A 55 -4.39 -4.02 -7.09
C THR A 55 -4.67 -3.44 -5.72
N GLY A 56 -5.65 -4.00 -5.02
CA GLY A 56 -5.84 -3.74 -3.60
C GLY A 56 -4.57 -3.89 -2.77
N HIS A 57 -3.82 -4.94 -3.05
CA HIS A 57 -2.62 -5.27 -2.31
C HIS A 57 -1.47 -4.30 -2.63
N SER A 58 -1.39 -3.78 -3.86
CA SER A 58 -0.38 -2.77 -4.20
C SER A 58 -0.57 -1.46 -3.42
N LEU A 59 -1.82 -1.07 -3.13
CA LEU A 59 -2.10 0.05 -2.23
C LEU A 59 -1.57 -0.22 -0.81
N ARG A 60 -1.74 -1.45 -0.32
CA ARG A 60 -1.23 -1.89 0.99
C ARG A 60 0.30 -1.79 1.05
N HIS A 61 1.00 -2.25 0.01
CA HIS A 61 2.46 -2.11 -0.10
C HIS A 61 2.89 -0.64 -0.14
N THR A 62 2.21 0.18 -0.93
CA THR A 62 2.51 1.62 -1.05
C THR A 62 2.36 2.33 0.28
N TRP A 63 1.29 2.03 1.04
CA TRP A 63 1.11 2.59 2.38
C TRP A 63 2.27 2.20 3.30
N ASN A 64 2.70 0.93 3.29
CA ASN A 64 3.80 0.48 4.15
C ASN A 64 5.13 1.14 3.81
N ARG A 65 5.41 1.38 2.51
CA ARG A 65 6.58 2.16 2.09
C ARG A 65 6.51 3.59 2.61
N LYS A 66 5.38 4.28 2.39
CA LYS A 66 5.17 5.65 2.87
C LYS A 66 5.23 5.76 4.40
N PHE A 67 4.78 4.74 5.11
CA PHE A 67 4.92 4.66 6.56
C PHE A 67 6.40 4.68 6.96
N SER A 68 7.23 3.81 6.38
CA SER A 68 8.67 3.79 6.69
C SER A 68 9.36 5.11 6.32
N GLU A 69 9.07 5.69 5.15
CA GLU A 69 9.58 7.01 4.75
C GLU A 69 9.19 8.09 5.77
N ARG A 70 7.97 8.03 6.30
CA ARG A 70 7.50 8.99 7.30
C ARG A 70 8.20 8.81 8.64
N MET A 71 8.48 7.58 9.06
CA MET A 71 9.21 7.28 10.29
C MET A 71 10.65 7.80 10.21
N ASP A 72 11.31 7.63 9.06
CA ASP A 72 12.66 8.15 8.84
C ASP A 72 12.74 9.67 8.84
N ALA A 73 11.70 10.33 8.35
CA ALA A 73 11.62 11.79 8.30
C ALA A 73 11.25 12.42 9.66
N MET A 74 11.04 11.64 10.72
CA MET A 74 10.76 12.16 12.06
C MET A 74 12.06 12.58 12.76
N ASN A 75 12.02 13.71 13.46
CA ASN A 75 13.14 14.15 14.31
C ASN A 75 13.36 13.22 15.50
N GLU A 76 12.27 12.62 16.01
CA GLU A 76 12.31 11.62 17.06
C GLU A 76 12.50 10.24 16.44
N GLN A 77 13.59 9.57 16.81
CA GLN A 77 13.85 8.20 16.36
C GLN A 77 12.96 7.22 17.11
N VAL A 78 12.13 6.50 16.36
CA VAL A 78 11.30 5.41 16.88
C VAL A 78 12.00 4.09 16.62
N SER A 79 12.20 3.29 17.66
CA SER A 79 12.87 1.98 17.55
C SER A 79 12.14 1.05 16.57
N GLU A 80 12.89 0.18 15.88
CA GLU A 80 12.32 -0.72 14.87
C GLU A 80 11.18 -1.60 15.42
N GLU A 81 11.33 -2.09 16.65
CA GLU A 81 10.29 -2.85 17.36
C GLU A 81 9.01 -2.02 17.52
N ARG A 82 9.16 -0.75 17.92
CA ARG A 82 8.01 0.14 18.07
C ARG A 82 7.38 0.48 16.72
N GLN A 83 8.18 0.65 15.67
CA GLN A 83 7.66 0.82 14.31
C GLN A 83 6.86 -0.41 13.85
N GLU A 84 7.33 -1.62 14.18
CA GLU A 84 6.64 -2.87 13.86
C GLU A 84 5.30 -3.00 14.58
N GLN A 85 5.23 -2.65 15.87
CA GLN A 85 3.99 -2.60 16.65
C GLN A 85 2.99 -1.60 16.05
N LEU A 86 3.44 -0.37 15.79
CA LEU A 86 2.59 0.67 15.19
C LEU A 86 2.08 0.26 13.81
N ARG A 87 2.96 -0.29 12.96
CA ARG A 87 2.58 -0.80 11.64
C ARG A 87 1.58 -1.92 11.75
N SER A 88 1.79 -2.89 12.65
CA SER A 88 0.86 -4.01 12.84
C SER A 88 -0.51 -3.53 13.26
N TYR A 89 -0.58 -2.62 14.24
CA TYR A 89 -1.82 -2.00 14.68
C TYR A 89 -2.56 -1.28 13.54
N LEU A 90 -1.89 -0.36 12.84
CA LEU A 90 -2.49 0.42 11.75
C LEU A 90 -2.95 -0.44 10.57
N MET A 91 -2.25 -1.54 10.33
CA MET A 91 -2.55 -2.47 9.24
C MET A 91 -3.54 -3.56 9.64
N GLY A 92 -3.91 -3.66 10.92
CA GLY A 92 -4.78 -4.71 11.45
C GLY A 92 -4.13 -6.10 11.39
N TRP A 93 -2.81 -6.19 11.52
CA TRP A 93 -2.10 -7.45 11.69
C TRP A 93 -2.07 -7.86 13.15
N ARG A 94 -2.05 -9.18 13.39
CA ARG A 94 -1.75 -9.71 14.72
C ARG A 94 -0.31 -9.35 15.08
N ASP A 95 -0.11 -8.85 16.29
CA ASP A 95 1.23 -8.62 16.83
C ASP A 95 2.05 -9.92 16.82
N GLY A 96 3.32 -9.80 16.45
CA GLY A 96 4.21 -10.95 16.28
C GLY A 96 3.86 -11.87 15.11
N SER A 97 2.98 -11.47 14.18
CA SER A 97 2.71 -12.25 12.95
C SER A 97 3.89 -12.30 11.98
N GLY A 98 4.92 -11.47 12.18
CA GLY A 98 6.09 -11.36 11.29
C GLY A 98 5.82 -10.63 9.96
N THR A 99 4.56 -10.24 9.69
CA THR A 99 4.22 -9.54 8.45
C THR A 99 4.85 -8.15 8.41
N ALA A 100 4.85 -7.44 9.53
CA ALA A 100 5.47 -6.12 9.65
C ALA A 100 7.00 -6.17 9.53
N ALA A 101 7.64 -7.18 10.13
CA ALA A 101 9.08 -7.42 10.01
C ALA A 101 9.56 -7.52 8.55
N THR A 102 8.74 -8.07 7.64
CA THR A 102 9.08 -8.13 6.21
C THR A 102 9.30 -6.74 5.60
N TYR A 103 8.51 -5.74 6.03
CA TYR A 103 8.67 -4.37 5.54
C TYR A 103 9.87 -3.67 6.18
N ASN A 104 10.14 -3.89 7.47
CA ASN A 104 11.36 -3.39 8.12
C ASN A 104 12.61 -3.91 7.39
N LYS A 105 12.71 -5.23 7.17
CA LYS A 105 13.85 -5.84 6.48
C LYS A 105 14.08 -5.26 5.07
N ARG A 106 13.01 -5.15 4.26
CA ARG A 106 13.09 -4.56 2.92
C ARG A 106 13.57 -3.12 2.96
N PHE A 107 13.07 -2.36 3.92
CA PHE A 107 13.41 -0.95 4.07
C PHE A 107 14.86 -0.75 4.53
N ILE A 108 15.32 -1.51 5.51
CA ILE A 108 16.72 -1.52 5.96
C ILE A 108 17.65 -1.87 4.79
N ARG A 109 17.31 -2.89 4.00
CA ARG A 109 18.08 -3.26 2.81
C ARG A 109 18.17 -2.10 1.80
N GLN A 110 17.06 -1.43 1.54
CA GLN A 110 17.03 -0.27 0.65
C GLN A 110 17.93 0.86 1.17
N LYS A 111 17.84 1.19 2.46
CA LYS A 111 18.67 2.23 3.09
C LYS A 111 20.16 1.88 3.09
N GLY A 112 20.50 0.63 3.35
CA GLY A 112 21.86 0.14 3.24
C GLY A 112 22.43 0.29 1.83
N PHE A 113 21.60 0.02 0.80
CA PHE A 113 21.99 0.22 -0.58
C PHE A 113 22.17 1.70 -0.95
N GLU A 114 21.24 2.57 -0.54
CA GLU A 114 21.35 4.03 -0.72
C GLU A 114 22.64 4.58 -0.08
N ALA A 115 22.98 4.14 1.14
CA ALA A 115 24.20 4.54 1.82
C ALA A 115 25.46 4.02 1.10
N ALA A 116 25.46 2.78 0.62
CA ALA A 116 26.57 2.21 -0.13
C ALA A 116 26.82 2.97 -1.45
N LEU A 117 25.77 3.33 -2.18
CA LEU A 117 25.88 4.16 -3.39
C LEU A 117 26.43 5.56 -3.09
N ALA A 118 25.98 6.19 -2.01
CA ALA A 118 26.49 7.51 -1.60
C ALA A 118 27.99 7.47 -1.27
N LEU A 119 28.46 6.40 -0.61
CA LEU A 119 29.89 6.17 -0.35
C LEU A 119 30.69 5.97 -1.64
N GLN A 120 30.17 5.22 -2.60
CA GLN A 120 30.85 5.01 -3.90
C GLN A 120 30.98 6.32 -4.68
N ALA A 121 29.91 7.13 -4.72
CA ALA A 121 29.91 8.43 -5.39
C ALA A 121 30.88 9.42 -4.74
N GLY A 122 30.99 9.42 -3.41
CA GLY A 122 31.94 10.25 -2.66
C GLY A 122 33.40 9.82 -2.81
N ASN A 123 33.65 8.55 -3.12
CA ASN A 123 35.00 7.97 -3.20
C ASN A 123 35.60 7.96 -4.63
N GLY A 124 34.91 8.53 -5.63
CA GLY A 124 35.44 8.66 -6.99
C GLY A 124 35.45 7.37 -7.83
N THR A 125 34.94 6.26 -7.31
CA THR A 125 34.70 5.04 -8.09
C THR A 125 33.30 5.12 -8.69
N SER A 126 33.22 5.66 -9.91
CA SER A 126 32.04 5.51 -10.76
C SER A 126 31.96 4.08 -11.29
N LEU A 127 30.76 3.50 -11.28
CA LEU A 127 30.49 2.30 -12.07
C LEU A 127 30.62 2.66 -13.57
N PRO A 128 31.23 1.80 -14.40
CA PRO A 128 31.25 2.00 -15.85
C PRO A 128 29.82 2.19 -16.38
N GLU A 129 29.62 3.09 -17.34
CA GLU A 129 28.29 3.41 -17.90
C GLU A 129 27.51 2.18 -18.42
N ASP A 130 28.19 1.05 -18.65
CA ASP A 130 27.65 -0.16 -19.26
C ASP A 130 27.18 -1.23 -18.26
N PHE A 131 27.07 -0.94 -16.95
CA PHE A 131 26.64 -1.94 -15.98
C PHE A 131 25.12 -2.21 -16.09
N LYS A 132 24.75 -3.17 -16.93
CA LYS A 132 23.39 -3.72 -16.99
C LYS A 132 23.17 -4.68 -15.82
N ASP A 133 22.21 -4.33 -14.97
CA ASP A 133 21.75 -5.18 -13.87
C ASP A 133 20.84 -6.28 -14.45
N ASP A 134 21.44 -7.42 -14.81
CA ASP A 134 20.77 -8.56 -15.47
C ASP A 134 19.96 -9.41 -14.45
N HIS A 135 19.06 -8.76 -13.72
CA HIS A 135 18.14 -9.44 -12.82
C HIS A 135 16.69 -9.09 -13.16
N GLU A 136 16.21 -9.69 -14.26
CA GLU A 136 14.79 -10.01 -14.52
C GLU A 136 14.48 -11.45 -14.09
#